data_AF-A0A1I1VRR2-F1
#
_entry.id   AF-A0A1I1VRR2-F1
#
_cell.length_a   1.000
_cell.length_b   1.000
_cell.length_c   1.000
_cell.angle_alpha   90.00
_cell.angle_beta   90.00
_cell.angle_gamma   90.00
#
_symmetry.space_group_name_H-M   'P 1'
#
loop_
_entity.id
_entity.type
_entity.pdbx_description
1 polymer ?
#
loop_
_entity_poly.entity_id
_entity_poly.type
_entity_poly.pdbx_seq_one_letter_code
_entity_poly.pdbx_strand_id
1 'polypeptide(L)'
;MLKHGIVDLGFVVVGMSNRVINKMLIDSTLHLIPFENRDAYLLRKPKLNLYTVPRGIYGINCPDNDYETFATKAMLIVRNGMSENDIYKVTEALFKKESEISNNYPFFHLEKIEDDISNYIPVNSGALRYYNKDKPSFLDRNINLIATLLSIAGIALSVIPLVKEMAKRRSKANNVQRRSVDTR
;
A
#
# COMPACT_ATOMS: atom_id res chain seq x y z
N MET A 1 33.50 -22.01 8.77
CA MET A 1 33.77 -23.00 7.73
C MET A 1 34.40 -22.34 6.52
N LEU A 2 33.73 -21.40 5.85
CA LEU A 2 34.27 -20.62 4.71
C LEU A 2 35.65 -19.98 5.00
N LYS A 3 35.77 -19.19 6.08
CA LYS A 3 37.06 -18.56 6.45
C LYS A 3 38.21 -19.54 6.72
N HIS A 4 37.89 -20.77 7.13
CA HIS A 4 38.87 -21.80 7.45
C HIS A 4 39.10 -22.77 6.28
N GLY A 5 38.55 -22.50 5.08
CA GLY A 5 38.69 -23.37 3.92
C GLY A 5 38.04 -24.75 4.06
N ILE A 6 37.12 -24.91 5.02
CA ILE A 6 36.38 -26.18 5.20
C ILE A 6 35.28 -26.31 4.13
N VAL A 7 34.81 -25.16 3.63
CA VAL A 7 33.81 -25.06 2.56
C VAL A 7 34.31 -24.00 1.60
N ASP A 8 34.24 -24.29 0.29
CA ASP A 8 34.76 -23.42 -0.76
C ASP A 8 33.71 -22.42 -1.28
N LEU A 9 32.41 -22.75 -1.18
CA LEU A 9 31.31 -21.94 -1.69
C LEU A 9 30.12 -21.93 -0.73
N GLY A 10 29.56 -20.74 -0.50
CA GLY A 10 28.34 -20.55 0.29
C GLY A 10 27.32 -19.71 -0.46
N PHE A 11 26.06 -20.16 -0.46
CA PHE A 11 24.93 -19.35 -0.92
C PHE A 11 24.29 -18.68 0.29
N VAL A 12 24.12 -17.37 0.22
CA VAL A 12 23.52 -16.56 1.30
C VAL A 12 22.42 -15.68 0.72
N VAL A 13 21.30 -15.61 1.44
CA VAL A 13 20.19 -14.69 1.15
C VAL A 13 20.11 -13.72 2.32
N VAL A 14 20.56 -12.48 2.10
CA VAL A 14 20.63 -11.44 3.14
C VAL A 14 20.27 -10.09 2.55
N GLY A 15 19.86 -9.16 3.41
CA GLY A 15 19.73 -7.76 3.02
C GLY A 15 21.08 -7.13 2.65
N MET A 16 21.02 -6.06 1.86
CA MET A 16 22.22 -5.29 1.47
C MET A 16 22.98 -4.77 2.68
N SER A 17 24.31 -4.65 2.53
CA SER A 17 25.21 -4.16 3.57
C SER A 17 25.11 -4.93 4.90
N ASN A 18 24.77 -6.22 4.82
CA ASN A 18 24.75 -7.09 6.00
C ASN A 18 26.11 -7.06 6.71
N ARG A 19 26.10 -6.77 8.02
CA ARG A 19 27.31 -6.63 8.85
C ARG A 19 28.19 -7.88 8.84
N VAL A 20 27.59 -9.07 8.81
CA VAL A 20 28.34 -10.34 8.79
C VAL A 20 29.04 -10.50 7.45
N ILE A 21 28.34 -10.25 6.34
CA ILE A 21 28.94 -10.32 4.99
C ILE A 21 30.05 -9.28 4.83
N ASN A 22 29.81 -8.03 5.24
CA ASN A 22 30.84 -6.97 5.24
C ASN A 22 32.10 -7.41 6.01
N LYS A 23 31.93 -7.91 7.24
CA LYS A 23 33.07 -8.37 8.05
C LYS A 23 33.77 -9.58 7.41
N MET A 24 33.02 -10.53 6.87
CA MET A 24 33.59 -11.70 6.21
C MET A 24 34.41 -11.30 4.99
N LEU A 25 33.93 -10.39 4.15
CA LEU A 25 34.63 -9.94 2.94
C LEU A 25 35.87 -9.09 3.26
N ILE A 26 35.86 -8.29 4.33
CA ILE A 26 37.04 -7.51 4.75
C ILE A 26 38.15 -8.41 5.30
N ASP A 27 37.79 -9.41 6.11
CA ASP A 27 38.75 -10.22 6.88
C ASP A 27 39.20 -11.52 6.17
N SER A 28 38.96 -11.65 4.86
CA SER A 28 39.24 -12.89 4.13
C SER A 28 39.51 -12.68 2.64
N THR A 29 39.97 -13.75 1.98
CA THR A 29 40.10 -13.86 0.52
C THR A 29 38.80 -14.32 -0.15
N LEU A 30 37.64 -14.11 0.50
CA LEU A 30 36.35 -14.48 -0.07
C LEU A 30 35.95 -13.45 -1.12
N HIS A 31 35.40 -13.94 -2.23
CA HIS A 31 34.92 -13.12 -3.33
C HIS A 31 33.44 -13.40 -3.59
N LEU A 32 32.69 -12.36 -3.93
CA LEU A 32 31.32 -12.50 -4.39
C LEU A 32 31.31 -12.96 -5.84
N ILE A 33 30.53 -14.00 -6.13
CA ILE A 33 30.41 -14.58 -7.47
C ILE A 33 29.07 -14.12 -8.09
N PRO A 34 29.10 -13.34 -9.18
CA PRO A 34 27.90 -12.99 -9.93
C PRO A 34 27.16 -14.22 -10.48
N PHE A 35 25.85 -14.14 -10.62
CA PHE A 35 25.06 -15.23 -11.17
C PHE A 35 24.93 -15.11 -12.69
N GLU A 36 25.61 -15.99 -13.43
CA GLU A 36 25.50 -16.06 -14.89
C GLU A 36 24.19 -16.72 -15.35
N ASN A 37 23.72 -16.41 -16.57
CA ASN A 37 22.51 -17.00 -17.17
C ASN A 37 21.22 -16.86 -16.33
N ARG A 38 21.13 -15.77 -15.55
CA ARG A 38 20.02 -15.48 -14.63
C ARG A 38 18.63 -15.49 -15.27
N ASP A 39 18.49 -15.05 -16.52
CA ASP A 39 17.21 -14.99 -17.23
C ASP A 39 16.62 -16.40 -17.44
N ALA A 40 17.45 -17.37 -17.81
CA ALA A 40 17.03 -18.75 -17.97
C ALA A 40 16.56 -19.37 -16.63
N TYR A 41 17.17 -18.95 -15.53
CA TYR A 41 16.76 -19.39 -14.19
C TYR A 41 15.44 -18.74 -13.76
N LEU A 42 15.25 -17.45 -14.09
CA LEU A 42 14.02 -16.71 -13.80
C LEU A 42 12.79 -17.34 -14.46
N LEU A 43 12.92 -17.83 -15.70
CA LEU A 43 11.86 -18.57 -16.40
C LEU A 43 11.39 -19.82 -15.63
N ARG A 44 12.28 -20.46 -14.87
CA ARG A 44 11.97 -21.64 -14.05
C ARG A 44 11.47 -21.27 -12.65
N LYS A 45 11.74 -20.04 -12.20
CA LYS A 45 11.48 -19.54 -10.84
C LYS A 45 10.89 -18.12 -10.88
N PRO A 46 9.64 -17.96 -11.34
CA PRO A 46 9.02 -16.64 -11.54
C PRO A 46 8.76 -15.84 -10.25
N LYS A 47 9.00 -16.43 -9.07
CA LYS A 47 8.87 -15.74 -7.77
C LYS A 47 10.14 -15.01 -7.34
N LEU A 48 11.24 -15.16 -8.07
CA LEU A 48 12.47 -14.42 -7.82
C LEU A 48 12.43 -13.11 -8.60
N ASN A 49 13.06 -12.08 -8.04
CA ASN A 49 13.30 -10.84 -8.77
C ASN A 49 14.79 -10.73 -9.06
N LEU A 50 15.13 -10.16 -10.21
CA LEU A 50 16.50 -9.73 -10.45
C LEU A 50 16.79 -8.49 -9.60
N TYR A 51 18.02 -8.40 -9.13
CA TYR A 51 18.49 -7.29 -8.34
C TYR A 51 19.91 -6.95 -8.72
N THR A 52 20.14 -5.68 -9.07
CA THR A 52 21.46 -5.15 -9.37
C THR A 52 22.14 -4.74 -8.08
N VAL A 53 23.25 -5.40 -7.75
CA VAL A 53 24.10 -5.01 -6.64
C VAL A 53 25.10 -3.97 -7.15
N PRO A 54 25.05 -2.73 -6.64
CA PRO A 54 25.98 -1.69 -7.06
C PRO A 54 27.42 -2.02 -6.66
N ARG A 55 28.36 -1.68 -7.52
CA ARG A 55 29.78 -1.82 -7.27
C ARG A 55 30.19 -1.07 -6.01
N GLY A 56 31.05 -1.68 -5.21
CA GLY A 56 31.65 -1.07 -4.02
C GLY A 56 30.79 -1.11 -2.77
N ILE A 57 29.57 -1.68 -2.83
CA ILE A 57 28.69 -1.78 -1.65
C ILE A 57 29.30 -2.63 -0.51
N TYR A 58 30.17 -3.60 -0.83
CA TYR A 58 30.94 -4.38 0.15
C TYR A 58 32.45 -4.07 0.14
N GLY A 59 32.85 -2.88 -0.34
CA GLY A 59 34.24 -2.44 -0.38
C GLY A 59 35.06 -3.07 -1.52
N ILE A 60 36.36 -3.32 -1.27
CA ILE A 60 37.37 -3.63 -2.29
C ILE A 60 37.24 -5.07 -2.82
N ASN A 61 36.73 -6.01 -2.01
CA ASN A 61 36.55 -7.42 -2.38
C ASN A 61 35.20 -7.67 -3.09
N CYS A 62 34.84 -6.78 -4.03
CA CYS A 62 33.65 -6.88 -4.88
C CYS A 62 34.03 -7.05 -6.35
N PRO A 63 33.12 -7.55 -7.20
CA PRO A 63 33.26 -7.45 -8.65
C PRO A 63 33.51 -6.01 -9.12
N ASP A 64 34.26 -5.86 -10.22
CA ASP A 64 34.67 -4.56 -10.77
C ASP A 64 33.54 -3.75 -11.41
N ASN A 65 32.39 -4.38 -11.64
CA ASN A 65 31.19 -3.76 -12.20
C ASN A 65 29.99 -4.10 -11.34
N ASP A 66 28.93 -3.31 -11.50
CA ASP A 66 27.60 -3.70 -11.02
C ASP A 66 27.26 -5.09 -11.55
N TYR A 67 26.66 -5.92 -10.70
CA TYR A 67 26.33 -7.29 -11.06
C TYR A 67 24.92 -7.63 -10.61
N GLU A 68 24.25 -8.47 -11.40
CA GLU A 68 22.90 -8.91 -11.09
C GLU A 68 22.91 -10.21 -10.30
N THR A 69 21.99 -10.30 -9.36
CA THR A 69 21.70 -11.47 -8.55
C THR A 69 20.20 -11.61 -8.37
N PHE A 70 19.76 -12.62 -7.60
CA PHE A 70 18.37 -12.76 -7.23
C PHE A 70 18.08 -12.11 -5.88
N ALA A 71 16.95 -11.43 -5.77
CA ALA A 71 16.42 -10.93 -4.52
C ALA A 71 15.00 -11.45 -4.29
N THR A 72 14.63 -11.45 -3.00
CA THR A 72 13.27 -11.69 -2.52
C THR A 72 12.91 -10.58 -1.55
N LYS A 73 11.61 -10.29 -1.43
CA LYS A 73 11.11 -9.42 -0.36
C LYS A 73 11.04 -10.22 0.95
N ALA A 74 11.45 -9.60 2.06
CA ALA A 74 11.26 -10.15 3.39
C ALA A 74 9.87 -9.77 3.91
N MET A 75 9.09 -10.74 4.39
CA MET A 75 7.73 -10.52 4.88
C MET A 75 7.64 -10.80 6.38
N LEU A 76 7.03 -9.89 7.13
CA LEU A 76 6.66 -10.11 8.52
C LEU A 76 5.30 -10.81 8.58
N ILE A 77 5.31 -12.08 8.97
CA ILE A 77 4.12 -12.92 9.04
C ILE A 77 3.69 -13.08 10.49
N VAL A 78 2.38 -13.06 10.73
CA VAL A 78 1.76 -13.26 12.04
C VAL A 78 0.89 -14.51 12.05
N ARG A 79 0.70 -15.10 13.23
CA ARG A 79 -0.19 -16.26 13.38
C ARG A 79 -1.65 -15.85 13.20
N ASN A 80 -2.45 -16.74 12.64
CA ASN A 80 -3.89 -16.57 12.59
C ASN A 80 -4.50 -16.46 14.02
N GLY A 81 -5.57 -15.69 14.17
CA GLY A 81 -6.28 -15.49 15.44
C GLY A 81 -5.62 -14.51 16.42
N MET A 82 -4.53 -13.84 16.05
CA MET A 82 -3.99 -12.73 16.83
C MET A 82 -4.95 -11.52 16.82
N SER A 83 -5.01 -10.80 17.93
CA SER A 83 -5.87 -9.62 18.11
C SER A 83 -5.57 -8.57 17.04
N GLU A 84 -6.62 -8.12 16.36
CA GLU A 84 -6.53 -7.05 15.37
C GLU A 84 -5.89 -5.78 15.96
N ASN A 85 -6.22 -5.46 17.21
CA ASN A 85 -5.72 -4.26 17.88
C ASN A 85 -4.22 -4.35 18.16
N ASP A 86 -3.74 -5.53 18.53
CA ASP A 86 -2.31 -5.73 18.81
C ASP A 86 -1.51 -5.66 17.51
N ILE A 87 -2.03 -6.26 16.43
CA ILE A 87 -1.41 -6.17 15.11
C ILE A 87 -1.38 -4.72 14.62
N TYR A 88 -2.47 -3.96 14.80
CA TYR A 88 -2.50 -2.55 14.47
C TYR A 88 -1.39 -1.78 15.21
N LYS A 89 -1.28 -1.96 16.53
CA LYS A 89 -0.27 -1.28 17.35
C LYS A 89 1.16 -1.64 16.95
N VAL A 90 1.43 -2.91 16.66
CA VAL A 90 2.75 -3.36 16.18
C VAL A 90 3.05 -2.74 14.82
N THR A 91 2.09 -2.79 13.88
CA THR A 91 2.25 -2.18 12.56
C THR A 91 2.52 -0.68 12.69
N GLU A 92 1.74 0.01 13.50
CA GLU A 92 1.94 1.43 13.77
C GLU A 92 3.32 1.74 14.35
N ALA A 93 3.76 0.97 15.35
CA ALA A 93 5.06 1.16 15.97
C ALA A 93 6.21 0.96 14.98
N LEU A 94 6.12 -0.03 14.09
CA LEU A 94 7.12 -0.30 13.06
C LEU A 94 7.26 0.88 12.11
N PHE A 95 6.16 1.36 11.52
CA PHE A 95 6.18 2.48 10.57
C PHE A 95 6.57 3.81 11.25
N LYS A 96 6.15 4.04 12.51
CA LYS A 96 6.56 5.24 13.26
C LYS A 96 8.07 5.26 13.55
N LYS A 97 8.69 4.10 13.72
CA LYS A 97 10.11 3.95 14.03
C LYS A 97 10.97 3.65 12.81
N GLU A 98 10.41 3.69 11.60
CA GLU A 98 11.13 3.31 10.39
C GLU A 98 12.46 4.07 10.25
N SER A 99 12.46 5.39 10.42
CA SER A 99 13.67 6.20 10.36
C SER A 99 14.75 5.78 11.38
N GLU A 100 14.34 5.40 12.60
CA GLU A 100 15.25 4.88 13.63
C GLU A 100 15.84 3.53 13.23
N ILE A 101 15.04 2.67 12.60
CA ILE A 101 15.51 1.37 12.08
C ILE A 101 16.46 1.60 10.92
N SER A 102 16.14 2.49 9.98
CA SER A 102 16.98 2.79 8.81
C SER A 102 18.33 3.40 9.21
N ASN A 103 18.43 4.11 10.34
CA ASN A 103 19.72 4.57 10.86
C ASN A 103 20.68 3.41 11.19
N ASN A 104 20.15 2.28 11.65
CA ASN A 104 20.93 1.08 11.94
C ASN A 104 21.07 0.15 10.73
N TYR A 105 20.10 0.22 9.80
CA TYR A 105 20.03 -0.59 8.59
C TYR A 105 19.68 0.29 7.38
N PRO A 106 20.68 0.93 6.73
CA PRO A 106 20.43 1.97 5.72
C PRO A 106 19.59 1.55 4.52
N PHE A 107 19.57 0.26 4.20
CA PHE A 107 18.82 -0.33 3.09
C PHE A 107 17.48 -0.94 3.52
N PHE A 108 17.10 -0.77 4.78
CA PHE A 108 15.81 -1.20 5.29
C PHE A 108 14.74 -0.16 4.98
N HIS A 109 13.66 -0.62 4.36
CA HIS A 109 12.46 0.16 4.09
C HIS A 109 11.23 -0.70 4.36
N LEU A 110 10.21 -0.12 5.01
CA LEU A 110 8.94 -0.78 5.24
C LEU A 110 7.97 -0.48 4.11
N GLU A 111 7.53 -1.53 3.43
CA GLU A 111 6.50 -1.43 2.40
C GLU A 111 5.17 -2.02 2.88
N LYS A 112 4.07 -1.50 2.33
CA LYS A 112 2.77 -2.15 2.44
C LYS A 112 2.79 -3.38 1.52
N ILE A 113 2.05 -4.43 1.90
CA ILE A 113 1.93 -5.61 1.05
C ILE A 113 1.22 -5.23 -0.25
N GLU A 114 1.85 -5.58 -1.38
CA GLU A 114 1.32 -5.39 -2.73
C GLU A 114 0.16 -6.36 -3.01
N ASP A 115 -0.73 -5.96 -3.93
CA ASP A 115 -1.96 -6.69 -4.23
C ASP A 115 -1.69 -8.11 -4.78
N ASP A 116 -0.58 -8.30 -5.50
CA ASP A 116 -0.17 -9.58 -6.09
C ASP A 116 0.22 -10.62 -5.02
N ILE A 117 0.94 -10.20 -3.98
CA ILE A 117 1.32 -11.03 -2.84
C ILE A 117 0.10 -11.33 -1.96
N SER A 118 -0.81 -10.36 -1.83
CA SER A 118 -2.03 -10.49 -1.02
C SER A 118 -2.94 -11.65 -1.46
N ASN A 119 -2.86 -12.05 -2.72
CA ASN A 119 -3.59 -13.19 -3.28
C ASN A 119 -3.12 -14.55 -2.73
N TYR A 120 -1.87 -14.64 -2.28
CA TYR A 120 -1.29 -15.87 -1.73
C TYR A 120 -1.21 -15.87 -0.21
N ILE A 121 -0.96 -14.69 0.38
CA ILE A 121 -0.90 -14.50 1.84
C ILE A 121 -1.78 -13.30 2.19
N PRO A 122 -2.96 -13.52 2.80
CA PRO A 122 -3.89 -12.44 3.08
C PRO A 122 -3.31 -11.48 4.12
N VAL A 123 -3.49 -10.18 3.88
CA VAL A 123 -3.10 -9.13 4.82
C VAL A 123 -4.02 -9.18 6.04
N ASN A 124 -3.44 -9.19 7.24
CA ASN A 124 -4.23 -9.18 8.48
C ASN A 124 -5.06 -7.88 8.60
N SER A 125 -6.29 -7.97 9.13
CA SER A 125 -7.20 -6.83 9.26
C SER A 125 -6.62 -5.67 10.06
N GLY A 126 -5.77 -5.94 11.06
CA GLY A 126 -5.15 -4.91 11.90
C GLY A 126 -4.10 -4.10 11.16
N ALA A 127 -3.30 -4.77 10.34
CA ALA A 127 -2.34 -4.12 9.45
C ALA A 127 -3.07 -3.33 8.35
N LEU A 128 -4.12 -3.92 7.76
CA LEU A 128 -4.94 -3.26 6.76
C LEU A 128 -5.63 -1.99 7.32
N ARG A 129 -6.13 -2.04 8.55
CA ARG A 129 -6.69 -0.89 9.25
C ARG A 129 -5.65 0.21 9.42
N TYR A 130 -4.40 -0.12 9.74
CA TYR A 130 -3.31 0.85 9.79
C TYR A 130 -3.00 1.43 8.40
N TYR A 131 -2.88 0.60 7.37
CA TYR A 131 -2.58 1.04 6.00
C TYR A 131 -3.63 1.97 5.40
N ASN A 132 -4.88 1.85 5.86
CA ASN A 132 -6.03 2.62 5.41
C ASN A 132 -6.41 3.77 6.35
N LYS A 133 -5.66 4.02 7.43
CA LYS A 133 -6.03 5.02 8.46
C LYS A 133 -6.20 6.43 7.90
N ASP A 134 -5.43 6.79 6.87
CA ASP A 134 -5.44 8.11 6.24
C ASP A 134 -6.28 8.15 4.95
N LYS A 135 -6.93 7.04 4.57
CA LYS A 135 -7.80 7.03 3.40
C LYS A 135 -9.09 7.78 3.74
N PRO A 136 -9.54 8.71 2.88
CA PRO A 136 -10.76 9.46 3.13
C PRO A 136 -11.94 8.50 3.28
N SER A 137 -12.77 8.74 4.29
CA SER A 137 -13.93 7.91 4.57
C SER A 137 -14.92 7.98 3.40
N PHE A 138 -15.91 7.07 3.38
CA PHE A 138 -16.97 7.14 2.37
C PHE A 138 -17.65 8.51 2.33
N LEU A 139 -17.84 9.16 3.48
CA LEU A 139 -18.43 10.50 3.55
C LEU A 139 -17.51 11.56 2.94
N ASP A 140 -16.23 11.58 3.30
CA ASP A 140 -15.26 12.55 2.77
C ASP A 140 -15.15 12.45 1.25
N ARG A 141 -15.12 11.22 0.72
CA ARG A 141 -15.07 10.98 -0.73
C ARG A 141 -16.34 11.41 -1.46
N ASN A 142 -17.49 11.34 -0.81
CA ASN A 142 -18.80 11.60 -1.42
C ASN A 142 -19.45 12.90 -0.95
N ILE A 143 -18.72 13.78 -0.25
CA ILE A 143 -19.30 14.95 0.41
C ILE A 143 -19.97 15.90 -0.59
N ASN A 144 -19.39 16.07 -1.78
CA ASN A 144 -19.97 16.88 -2.85
C ASN A 144 -21.29 16.29 -3.37
N LEU A 145 -21.37 14.97 -3.50
CA LEU A 145 -22.58 14.28 -3.95
C LEU A 145 -23.68 14.36 -2.88
N ILE A 146 -23.32 14.12 -1.62
CA ILE A 146 -24.24 14.23 -0.48
C ILE A 146 -24.77 15.66 -0.36
N ALA A 147 -23.90 16.67 -0.42
CA ALA A 147 -24.28 18.08 -0.35
C ALA A 147 -25.18 18.49 -1.53
N THR A 148 -24.91 17.95 -2.74
CA THR A 148 -25.75 18.16 -3.92
C THR A 148 -27.15 17.61 -3.71
N LEU A 149 -27.27 16.36 -3.22
CA LEU A 149 -28.56 15.74 -2.94
C LEU A 149 -29.34 16.49 -1.85
N LEU A 150 -28.66 16.93 -0.78
CA LEU A 150 -29.27 17.74 0.28
C LEU A 150 -29.76 19.10 -0.25
N SER A 151 -29.00 19.74 -1.13
CA SER A 151 -29.38 21.01 -1.76
C SER A 151 -30.62 20.85 -2.64
N ILE A 152 -30.67 19.80 -3.46
CA ILE A 152 -31.84 19.48 -4.29
C ILE A 152 -33.06 19.18 -3.41
N ALA A 153 -32.89 18.39 -2.34
CA ALA A 153 -33.96 18.09 -1.39
C ALA A 153 -34.49 19.36 -0.71
N GLY A 154 -33.61 20.27 -0.30
CA GLY A 154 -33.99 21.56 0.29
C GLY A 154 -34.78 22.45 -0.68
N ILE A 155 -34.35 22.52 -1.94
CA ILE A 155 -35.07 23.26 -2.99
C ILE A 155 -36.45 22.63 -3.23
N ALA A 156 -36.53 21.30 -3.35
CA ALA A 156 -37.79 20.60 -3.56
C ALA A 156 -38.78 20.85 -2.41
N LEU A 157 -38.31 20.77 -1.15
CA LEU A 157 -39.12 21.04 0.03
C LEU A 157 -39.65 22.48 0.08
N SER A 158 -38.90 23.45 -0.45
CA SER A 158 -39.32 24.85 -0.54
C SER A 158 -40.32 25.10 -1.69
N VAL A 159 -40.06 24.52 -2.87
CA VAL A 159 -40.84 24.78 -4.10
C VAL A 159 -42.18 24.05 -4.12
N ILE A 160 -42.26 22.80 -3.65
CA ILE A 160 -43.48 21.99 -3.67
C ILE A 160 -44.68 22.67 -2.98
N PRO A 161 -44.58 23.20 -1.74
CA PRO A 161 -45.71 23.87 -1.09
C PRO A 161 -46.11 25.17 -1.80
N LEU A 162 -45.14 25.93 -2.34
CA LEU A 162 -45.41 27.15 -3.09
C LEU A 162 -46.21 26.87 -4.37
N VAL A 163 -45.80 25.84 -5.13
CA VAL A 163 -46.49 25.41 -6.35
C VAL A 163 -47.89 24.89 -6.03
N LYS A 164 -48.05 24.11 -4.95
CA LYS A 164 -49.38 23.65 -4.49
C LYS A 164 -50.30 24.83 -4.16
N GLU A 165 -49.78 25.84 -3.46
CA GLU A 165 -50.56 27.03 -3.11
C GLU A 165 -50.93 27.86 -4.34
N MET A 166 -50.00 28.06 -5.29
CA MET A 166 -50.28 28.75 -6.55
C MET A 166 -51.31 28.02 -7.42
N ALA A 167 -51.23 26.69 -7.51
CA ALA A 167 -52.20 25.88 -8.25
C ALA A 167 -53.61 25.99 -7.64
N LYS A 168 -53.71 25.96 -6.30
CA LYS A 168 -54.97 26.14 -5.57
C LYS A 168 -55.57 27.53 -5.78
N ARG A 169 -54.74 28.59 -5.77
CA ARG A 169 -55.16 29.98 -6.04
C ARG A 169 -55.65 30.17 -7.49
N ARG A 170 -54.94 29.60 -8.48
CA ARG A 170 -55.36 29.61 -9.89
C ARG A 170 -56.67 28.86 -10.12
N SER A 171 -56.87 27.70 -9.50
CA SER A 171 -58.13 26.96 -9.58
C SER A 171 -59.31 27.75 -9.01
N LYS A 172 -59.13 28.44 -7.87
CA LYS A 172 -60.13 29.36 -7.32
C LYS A 172 -60.43 30.54 -8.26
N ALA A 173 -59.41 31.19 -8.82
CA ALA A 173 -59.60 32.31 -9.75
C ALA A 173 -60.35 31.90 -11.04
N ASN A 174 -59.99 30.76 -11.64
CA ASN A 174 -60.67 30.24 -12.83
C ASN A 174 -62.12 29.81 -12.55
N ASN A 175 -62.44 29.28 -11.36
CA ASN A 175 -63.81 28.93 -10.99
C ASN A 175 -64.69 30.17 -10.74
N VAL A 176 -64.13 31.27 -10.26
CA VAL A 176 -64.86 32.54 -10.09
C VAL A 176 -65.17 33.17 -11.45
N GLN A 177 -64.24 33.10 -12.40
CA GLN A 177 -64.41 33.70 -13.73
C GLN A 177 -65.36 32.90 -14.65
N ARG A 178 -65.48 31.58 -14.46
CA ARG A 178 -66.51 30.77 -15.14
C ARG A 178 -67.93 31.07 -14.63
N ARG A 179 -68.10 31.29 -13.31
CA ARG A 179 -69.41 31.65 -12.73
C ARG A 179 -69.96 33.00 -13.18
N SER A 180 -69.09 33.96 -13.54
CA SER A 180 -69.50 35.27 -14.06
C SER A 180 -69.87 35.26 -15.56
N VAL A 181 -69.58 34.18 -16.29
CA VAL A 181 -69.95 34.03 -17.70
C VAL A 181 -71.31 33.33 -17.85
N ASP A 182 -71.67 32.44 -16.92
CA ASP A 182 -72.98 31.75 -16.90
C ASP A 182 -74.15 32.61 -16.34
N THR A 183 -73.90 33.85 -15.93
CA THR A 183 -74.91 34.76 -15.35
C THR A 183 -75.33 35.91 -16.27
N ARG A 184 -75.09 35.79 -17.58
CA ARG A 184 -75.58 36.73 -18.60
C ARG A 184 -76.47 36.04 -19.62
#